data_AF-A0A820JSH7-F1
#
_entry.id   AF-A0A820JSH7-F1
#
_cell.length_a   1.000
_cell.length_b   1.000
_cell.length_c   1.000
_cell.angle_alpha   90.00
_cell.angle_beta   90.00
_cell.angle_gamma   90.00
#
_symmetry.space_group_name_H-M   'P 1'
#
loop_
_entity.id
_entity.type
_entity.pdbx_description
1 polymer ?
#
loop_
_entity_poly.entity_id
_entity_poly.type
_entity_poly.pdbx_seq_one_letter_code
_entity_poly.pdbx_strand_id
1 'polypeptide(L)'
;MNNGPIRYRKSKAYTQLLKEALLEIEDDDRKSIKDLVTYCREQEDITEDQIKLIEREYRDHTPIWWYTAPYFMYSMLNRGLRQMDVDIILKMGFFIRHLHQHITDLYHEQQNSKAAMPSKFQV
;
A
#
# COMPACT_ATOMS: atom_id res chain seq x y z
N MET A 1 1.19 15.93 -32.21
CA MET A 1 -0.15 15.45 -31.79
C MET A 1 -0.20 15.42 -30.26
N ASN A 2 -0.99 16.30 -29.65
CA ASN A 2 -1.03 16.53 -28.21
C ASN A 2 -2.03 15.56 -27.54
N ASN A 3 -1.53 14.41 -27.07
CA ASN A 3 -2.34 13.36 -26.41
C ASN A 3 -2.51 13.56 -24.89
N GLY A 4 -2.17 14.74 -24.35
CA GLY A 4 -2.08 15.01 -22.90
C GLY A 4 -3.36 14.81 -22.06
N PRO A 5 -4.55 15.31 -22.45
CA PRO A 5 -5.70 15.33 -21.54
C PRO A 5 -6.57 14.06 -21.55
N ILE A 6 -6.74 13.41 -22.70
CA ILE A 6 -7.63 12.24 -22.84
C ILE A 6 -6.97 10.97 -22.28
N ARG A 7 -5.66 10.79 -22.50
CA ARG A 7 -4.90 9.65 -21.99
C ARG A 7 -4.78 9.66 -20.47
N TYR A 8 -4.57 10.84 -19.88
CA TYR A 8 -4.47 11.02 -18.43
C TYR A 8 -5.80 10.68 -17.71
N ARG A 9 -6.94 11.13 -18.26
CA ARG A 9 -8.27 10.80 -17.69
C ARG A 9 -8.56 9.31 -17.72
N LYS A 10 -8.26 8.63 -18.83
CA LYS A 10 -8.43 7.17 -18.94
C LYS A 10 -7.56 6.43 -17.94
N SER A 11 -6.26 6.77 -17.87
CA SER A 11 -5.32 6.15 -16.90
C SER A 11 -5.77 6.33 -15.45
N LYS A 12 -6.25 7.53 -15.07
CA LYS A 12 -6.74 7.78 -13.71
C LYS A 12 -7.99 6.94 -13.37
N ALA A 13 -8.91 6.78 -14.32
CA ALA A 13 -10.11 5.97 -14.13
C ALA A 13 -9.78 4.49 -13.90
N TYR A 14 -8.84 3.93 -14.68
CA TYR A 14 -8.41 2.54 -14.48
C TYR A 14 -7.72 2.33 -13.13
N THR A 15 -6.83 3.23 -12.71
CA THR A 15 -6.18 3.12 -11.40
C THR A 15 -7.18 3.26 -10.26
N GLN A 16 -8.20 4.11 -10.41
CA GLN A 16 -9.27 4.26 -9.42
C GLN A 16 -10.10 2.99 -9.28
N LEU A 17 -10.56 2.42 -10.41
CA LEU A 17 -11.31 1.16 -10.41
C LEU A 17 -10.50 0.01 -9.83
N LEU A 18 -9.21 -0.09 -10.17
CA LEU A 18 -8.30 -1.09 -9.61
C LEU A 18 -8.16 -0.92 -8.09
N LYS A 19 -7.97 0.31 -7.62
CA LYS A 19 -7.91 0.60 -6.19
C LYS A 19 -9.20 0.16 -5.49
N GLU A 20 -10.36 0.55 -6.01
CA GLU A 20 -11.67 0.18 -5.45
C GLU A 20 -11.83 -1.34 -5.40
N ALA A 21 -11.57 -2.04 -6.50
CA ALA A 21 -11.62 -3.51 -6.55
C ALA A 21 -10.68 -4.16 -5.53
N LEU A 22 -9.46 -3.64 -5.35
CA LEU A 22 -8.53 -4.15 -4.34
C LEU A 22 -9.02 -3.89 -2.91
N LEU A 23 -9.70 -2.78 -2.66
CA LEU A 23 -10.23 -2.45 -1.33
C LEU A 23 -11.46 -3.28 -0.95
N GLU A 24 -12.20 -3.79 -1.93
CA GLU A 24 -13.38 -4.64 -1.73
C GLU A 24 -13.05 -6.13 -1.52
N ILE A 25 -11.83 -6.55 -1.80
CA ILE A 25 -11.42 -7.95 -1.57
C ILE A 25 -11.42 -8.22 -0.06
N GLU A 26 -12.29 -9.15 0.35
CA GLU A 26 -12.21 -9.79 1.65
C GLU A 26 -11.10 -10.84 1.65
N ASP A 27 -10.14 -10.71 2.56
CA ASP A 27 -9.06 -11.66 2.69
C ASP A 27 -8.69 -11.95 4.14
N ASP A 28 -8.16 -13.15 4.36
CA ASP A 28 -7.53 -13.51 5.63
C ASP A 28 -6.06 -13.07 5.58
N ASP A 29 -5.71 -12.04 6.36
CA ASP A 29 -4.35 -11.56 6.54
C ASP A 29 -3.32 -12.67 6.72
N ARG A 30 -3.63 -13.71 7.51
CA ARG A 30 -2.67 -14.80 7.76
C ARG A 30 -2.36 -15.56 6.49
N LYS A 31 -3.40 -15.82 5.68
CA LYS A 31 -3.26 -16.45 4.38
C LYS A 31 -2.53 -15.52 3.41
N SER A 32 -2.92 -14.25 3.33
CA SER A 32 -2.31 -13.27 2.43
C SER A 32 -0.82 -13.06 2.72
N ILE A 33 -0.43 -12.96 3.99
CA ILE A 33 0.97 -12.89 4.40
C ILE A 33 1.72 -14.17 4.00
N LYS A 34 1.14 -15.35 4.25
CA LYS A 34 1.76 -16.63 3.84
C LYS A 34 1.94 -16.73 2.33
N ASP A 35 0.95 -16.27 1.56
CA ASP A 35 0.97 -16.26 0.10
C ASP A 35 2.02 -15.28 -0.44
N LEU A 36 2.16 -14.10 0.18
CA LEU A 36 3.22 -13.13 -0.14
C LEU A 36 4.59 -13.73 0.15
N VAL A 37 4.79 -14.33 1.33
CA VAL A 37 6.07 -14.92 1.73
C VAL A 37 6.45 -16.07 0.79
N THR A 38 5.49 -16.91 0.42
CA THR A 38 5.73 -17.99 -0.56
C THR A 38 6.20 -17.41 -1.89
N TYR A 39 5.53 -16.37 -2.39
CA TYR A 39 5.96 -15.65 -3.59
C TYR A 39 7.37 -15.04 -3.44
N CYS A 40 7.68 -14.45 -2.28
CA CYS A 40 8.99 -13.83 -2.04
C CYS A 40 10.14 -14.86 -2.05
N ARG A 41 9.90 -16.09 -1.59
CA ARG A 41 10.92 -17.17 -1.62
C ARG A 41 11.30 -17.59 -3.04
N GLU A 42 10.45 -17.30 -4.03
CA GLU A 42 10.71 -17.57 -5.45
C GLU A 42 11.45 -16.42 -6.14
N GLN A 43 11.66 -15.29 -5.45
CA GLN A 43 12.35 -14.12 -6.00
C GLN A 43 13.84 -14.14 -5.66
N GLU A 44 14.69 -13.89 -6.65
CA GLU A 44 16.14 -13.87 -6.47
C GLU A 44 16.65 -12.65 -5.68
N ASP A 45 15.88 -11.55 -5.65
CA ASP A 45 16.27 -10.27 -5.05
C ASP A 45 15.85 -10.11 -3.58
N ILE A 46 15.27 -11.15 -2.97
CA ILE A 46 14.76 -11.11 -1.60
C ILE A 46 15.46 -12.16 -0.75
N THR A 47 16.06 -11.70 0.35
CA THR A 47 16.80 -12.58 1.26
C THR A 47 15.84 -13.28 2.24
N GLU A 48 16.20 -14.49 2.67
CA GLU A 48 15.40 -15.24 3.65
C GLU A 48 15.21 -14.49 4.98
N ASP A 49 16.17 -13.64 5.37
CA ASP A 49 16.07 -12.81 6.57
C ASP A 49 14.98 -11.73 6.43
N GLN A 50 14.87 -11.10 5.25
CA GLN A 50 13.78 -10.17 4.95
C GLN A 50 12.42 -10.86 4.94
N ILE A 51 12.36 -12.11 4.47
CA ILE A 51 11.13 -12.92 4.46
C ILE A 51 10.69 -13.24 5.89
N LYS A 52 11.61 -13.70 6.74
CA LYS A 52 11.34 -13.99 8.15
C LYS A 52 10.89 -12.76 8.93
N LEU A 53 11.43 -11.58 8.59
CA LEU A 53 11.04 -10.31 9.21
C LEU A 53 9.53 -10.06 9.00
N ILE A 54 9.01 -10.27 7.79
CA ILE A 54 7.58 -10.12 7.52
C ILE A 54 6.76 -11.22 8.20
N GLU A 55 7.19 -12.48 8.12
CA GLU A 55 6.46 -13.59 8.75
C GLU A 55 6.24 -13.38 10.25
N ARG A 56 7.22 -12.76 10.93
CA ARG A 56 7.22 -12.59 12.39
C ARG A 56 6.64 -11.27 12.83
N GLU A 57 7.05 -10.18 12.18
CA GLU A 57 6.88 -8.83 12.71
C GLU A 57 5.89 -7.98 11.92
N TYR A 58 5.23 -8.52 10.88
CA TYR A 58 4.32 -7.73 10.04
C TYR A 58 3.28 -6.94 10.85
N ARG A 59 2.69 -7.56 11.88
CA ARG A 59 1.68 -6.95 12.73
C ARG A 59 2.24 -6.06 13.86
N ASP A 60 3.54 -6.13 14.10
CA ASP A 60 4.19 -5.37 15.17
C ASP A 60 4.51 -3.93 14.74
N HIS A 61 4.39 -3.65 13.44
CA HIS A 61 4.64 -2.34 12.84
C HIS A 61 3.42 -1.83 12.07
N THR A 62 3.33 -0.50 11.93
CA THR A 62 2.29 0.12 11.13
C THR A 62 2.54 -0.10 9.63
N PRO A 63 1.50 -0.06 8.79
CA PRO A 63 1.67 -0.20 7.34
C PRO A 63 2.60 0.87 6.73
N ILE A 64 2.57 2.10 7.24
CA ILE A 64 3.47 3.17 6.80
C ILE A 64 4.93 2.85 7.15
N TRP A 65 5.20 2.23 8.30
CA TRP A 65 6.56 1.81 8.66
C TRP A 65 7.11 0.84 7.62
N TRP A 66 6.34 -0.18 7.23
CA TRP A 66 6.73 -1.11 6.16
C TRP A 66 6.91 -0.42 4.79
N TYR A 67 6.12 0.62 4.51
CA TYR A 67 6.24 1.39 3.27
C TYR A 67 7.47 2.30 3.23
N THR A 68 7.97 2.74 4.38
CA THR A 68 9.07 3.72 4.47
C THR A 68 10.40 3.12 4.91
N ALA A 69 10.37 1.97 5.58
CA ALA A 69 11.56 1.24 5.98
C ALA A 69 12.34 0.72 4.76
N PRO A 70 13.67 0.59 4.84
CA PRO A 70 14.55 0.19 3.73
C PRO A 70 14.48 -1.32 3.44
N TYR A 71 13.27 -1.88 3.39
CA TYR A 71 13.01 -3.28 3.08
C TYR A 71 12.34 -3.41 1.70
N PHE A 72 12.18 -4.65 1.25
CA PHE A 72 11.69 -4.93 -0.10
C PHE A 72 10.21 -4.57 -0.33
N MET A 73 9.43 -4.33 0.73
CA MET A 73 7.99 -4.02 0.63
C MET A 73 7.71 -2.79 -0.25
N TYR A 74 8.46 -1.71 -0.03
CA TYR A 74 8.35 -0.49 -0.85
C TYR A 74 8.73 -0.76 -2.31
N SER A 75 9.88 -1.40 -2.55
CA SER A 75 10.37 -1.63 -3.91
C SER A 75 9.48 -2.58 -4.69
N MET A 76 9.00 -3.65 -4.06
CA MET A 76 8.09 -4.63 -4.66
C MET A 76 6.75 -3.98 -5.00
N LEU A 77 6.12 -3.25 -4.07
CA LEU A 77 4.84 -2.60 -4.32
C LEU A 77 4.94 -1.62 -5.49
N ASN A 78 5.95 -0.77 -5.48
CA ASN A 78 6.12 0.20 -6.55
C ASN A 78 6.52 -0.46 -7.88
N ARG A 79 7.23 -1.60 -7.86
CA ARG A 79 7.49 -2.40 -9.06
C ARG A 79 6.18 -2.90 -9.65
N GLY A 80 5.35 -3.56 -8.85
CA GLY A 80 4.06 -4.08 -9.26
C GLY A 80 3.15 -3.01 -9.85
N LEU A 81 3.02 -1.87 -9.16
CA LEU A 81 2.19 -0.75 -9.64
C LEU A 81 2.74 -0.10 -10.92
N ARG A 82 4.06 0.07 -11.06
CA ARG A 82 4.66 0.67 -12.26
C ARG A 82 4.54 -0.23 -13.49
N GLN A 83 4.69 -1.53 -13.29
CA GLN A 83 4.66 -2.52 -14.37
C GLN A 83 3.24 -3.05 -14.63
N MET A 84 2.27 -2.69 -13.79
CA MET A 84 0.93 -3.29 -13.78
C MET A 84 1.00 -4.82 -13.66
N ASP A 85 1.96 -5.32 -12.88
CA ASP A 85 2.14 -6.74 -12.62
C ASP A 85 1.03 -7.21 -11.68
N VAL A 86 0.06 -7.92 -12.25
CA VAL A 86 -1.15 -8.36 -11.55
C VAL A 86 -0.80 -9.34 -10.43
N ASP A 87 0.21 -10.19 -10.60
CA ASP A 87 0.59 -11.16 -9.57
C ASP A 87 1.14 -10.44 -8.34
N ILE A 88 2.05 -9.47 -8.54
CA ILE A 88 2.56 -8.65 -7.43
C ILE A 88 1.42 -7.84 -6.79
N ILE A 89 0.57 -7.19 -7.59
CA ILE A 89 -0.51 -6.35 -7.09
C ILE A 89 -1.49 -7.16 -6.24
N LEU A 90 -1.86 -8.37 -6.67
CA LEU A 90 -2.77 -9.24 -5.91
C LEU A 90 -2.11 -9.76 -4.63
N LYS A 91 -0.84 -10.22 -4.70
CA LYS A 91 -0.09 -10.67 -3.51
C LYS A 91 0.11 -9.56 -2.49
N MET A 92 0.23 -8.32 -2.95
CA MET A 92 0.35 -7.14 -2.09
C MET A 92 -0.97 -6.45 -1.76
N GLY A 93 -2.10 -7.00 -2.21
CA GLY A 93 -3.43 -6.38 -2.05
C GLY A 93 -3.78 -6.09 -0.59
N PHE A 94 -3.46 -7.01 0.32
CA PHE A 94 -3.68 -6.85 1.76
C PHE A 94 -2.87 -5.68 2.33
N PHE A 95 -1.62 -5.55 1.91
CA PHE A 95 -0.76 -4.45 2.32
C PHE A 95 -1.25 -3.10 1.77
N ILE A 96 -1.74 -3.08 0.51
CA ILE A 96 -2.36 -1.89 -0.08
C ILE A 96 -3.60 -1.46 0.73
N ARG A 97 -4.46 -2.42 1.12
CA ARG A 97 -5.63 -2.17 1.99
C ARG A 97 -5.20 -1.57 3.33
N HIS A 98 -4.25 -2.19 4.02
CA HIS A 98 -3.78 -1.72 5.32
C HIS A 98 -3.14 -0.33 5.23
N LEU A 99 -2.33 -0.10 4.20
CA LEU A 99 -1.71 1.20 3.96
C LEU A 99 -2.76 2.28 3.66
N HIS A 100 -3.76 1.96 2.84
CA HIS A 100 -4.86 2.87 2.53
C HIS A 100 -5.68 3.23 3.77
N GLN A 101 -6.08 2.24 4.56
CA GLN A 101 -6.81 2.43 5.81
C GLN A 101 -6.01 3.31 6.77
N HIS A 102 -4.74 2.98 7.00
CA HIS A 102 -3.88 3.74 7.90
C HIS A 102 -3.67 5.20 7.46
N ILE A 103 -3.48 5.46 6.17
CA ILE A 103 -3.41 6.84 5.64
C ILE A 103 -4.74 7.58 5.81
N THR A 104 -5.87 6.89 5.61
CA THR A 104 -7.20 7.46 5.77
C THR A 104 -7.47 7.85 7.22
N ASP A 105 -7.09 6.99 8.16
CA ASP A 105 -7.20 7.25 9.60
C ASP A 105 -6.37 8.47 10.00
N LEU A 106 -5.09 8.53 9.59
CA LEU A 106 -4.21 9.68 9.84
C LEU A 106 -4.78 10.98 9.26
N TYR A 107 -5.39 10.92 8.08
CA TYR A 107 -6.03 12.09 7.48
C TYR A 107 -7.23 12.57 8.30
N HIS A 108 -8.08 11.65 8.76
CA HIS A 108 -9.21 11.99 9.63
C HIS A 108 -8.76 12.56 10.98
N GLU A 109 -7.73 11.98 11.61
CA GLU A 109 -7.13 12.49 12.84
C GLU A 109 -6.61 13.93 12.67
N GLN A 110 -5.92 14.20 11.55
CA GLN A 110 -5.41 15.52 11.25
C GLN A 110 -6.53 16.54 11.05
N GLN A 111 -7.62 16.16 10.36
CA GLN A 111 -8.78 17.04 10.17
C GLN A 111 -9.49 17.36 11.49
N ASN A 112 -9.69 16.35 12.34
CA ASN A 112 -10.32 16.53 13.65
C ASN A 112 -9.47 17.42 14.56
N SER A 113 -8.15 17.26 14.54
CA SER A 113 -7.22 18.09 15.30
C SER A 113 -7.23 19.56 14.85
N LYS A 114 -7.36 19.81 13.54
CA LYS A 114 -7.49 21.17 12.99
C LYS A 114 -8.82 21.83 13.36
N ALA A 115 -9.90 21.05 13.43
CA ALA A 115 -11.22 21.54 13.84
C ALA A 115 -11.30 21.85 15.36
N ALA A 116 -10.49 21.19 16.18
CA ALA A 116 -10.48 21.34 17.64
C ALA A 116 -9.61 22.51 18.16
N MET A 117 -8.84 23.19 17.29
CA MET A 117 -8.07 24.39 17.65
C MET A 117 -8.95 25.65 17.55
N PRO A 118 -9.37 26.30 18.66
CA PRO A 118 -10.03 27.59 18.59
C PRO A 118 -9.05 28.67 18.12
N SER A 119 -9.47 29.48 17.14
CA SER A 119 -8.77 30.68 16.66
C SER A 119 -8.42 31.62 17.81
N LYS A 120 -7.25 31.44 18.42
CA LYS A 120 -6.66 32.39 19.37
C LYS A 120 -5.16 32.59 19.11
N PHE A 121 -4.73 32.67 17.85
CA PHE A 121 -3.45 33.28 17.51
C PHE A 121 -3.53 33.87 16.10
N GLN A 122 -4.05 35.09 16.01
CA GLN A 122 -3.62 36.07 15.01
C GLN A 122 -3.27 37.33 15.80
N VAL A 123 -1.99 37.70 15.77
CA VAL A 123 -1.44 38.95 16.30
C VAL A 123 -1.54 40.00 15.21
#